data_AF-A0A257LJY6-F1
#
_entry.id   AF-A0A257LJY6-F1
#
_cell.length_a   1.000
_cell.length_b   1.000
_cell.length_c   1.000
_cell.angle_alpha   90.00
_cell.angle_beta   90.00
_cell.angle_gamma   90.00
#
_symmetry.space_group_name_H-M   'P 1'
#
loop_
_entity.id
_entity.type
_entity.pdbx_description
1 polymer ?
#
loop_
_entity_poly.entity_id
_entity_poly.type
_entity_poly.pdbx_seq_one_letter_code
_entity_poly.pdbx_strand_id
1 'polypeptide(L)'
;MVLQWGKISDRFTPWSDAENVIGNGAFAMKAWKFNDHIEVVKNPHYWDAANVKLNGIKFFPIENSYSESRAFLAGQLHSTYKIPPDLVGDIKKNYPQFLRQEPYVGNNFIRFNVTRPGLNNQKVRQALSYAINRKEICDTILEGFKPAGTVTPEMGDYKPEQIAVYDLAKAKALLAEAGFPDGKDLPKFSLLISSGGGQAGPEAIQSMWKEIGVKVDIRKMDFASYNSAQQRLDYAISIAGW
;
A
#
# COMPACT_ATOMS: atom_id res chain seq x y z
N MET A 1 28.29 20.75 -6.83
CA MET A 1 27.52 20.19 -7.99
C MET A 1 27.24 18.73 -7.69
N VAL A 2 26.02 18.21 -7.85
CA VAL A 2 25.61 16.82 -7.46
C VAL A 2 26.64 15.74 -7.83
N LEU A 3 27.28 15.88 -9.01
CA LEU A 3 28.30 14.97 -9.52
C LEU A 3 29.58 14.88 -8.68
N GLN A 4 29.81 15.81 -7.75
CA GLN A 4 30.94 15.77 -6.81
C GLN A 4 30.76 14.65 -5.76
N TRP A 5 29.54 14.15 -5.59
CA TRP A 5 29.18 13.13 -4.60
C TRP A 5 28.93 11.74 -5.23
N GLY A 6 29.09 11.60 -6.55
CA GLY A 6 28.80 10.37 -7.29
C GLY A 6 27.85 10.58 -8.46
N LYS A 7 27.39 9.49 -9.08
CA LYS A 7 26.35 9.58 -10.11
C LYS A 7 25.01 9.85 -9.44
N ILE A 8 24.10 10.50 -10.17
CA ILE A 8 22.73 10.75 -9.67
C ILE A 8 21.97 9.46 -9.30
N SER A 9 22.37 8.32 -9.87
CA SER A 9 21.81 7.00 -9.59
C SER A 9 22.35 6.34 -8.31
N ASP A 10 23.40 6.89 -7.72
CA ASP A 10 24.09 6.29 -6.57
C ASP A 10 23.30 6.60 -5.30
N ARG A 11 22.56 5.59 -4.82
CA ARG A 11 21.54 5.72 -3.75
C ARG A 11 22.10 6.09 -2.37
N PHE A 12 23.39 5.81 -2.12
CA PHE A 12 24.01 5.93 -0.80
C PHE A 12 25.17 6.91 -0.85
N THR A 13 24.86 8.16 -1.20
CA THR A 13 25.84 9.23 -1.33
C THR A 13 25.30 10.52 -0.73
N PRO A 14 26.16 11.47 -0.33
CA PRO A 14 25.72 12.69 0.35
C PRO A 14 24.87 13.65 -0.51
N TRP A 15 24.71 13.43 -1.83
CA TRP A 15 24.01 14.41 -2.67
C TRP A 15 22.55 14.60 -2.28
N SER A 16 21.92 13.60 -1.64
CA SER A 16 20.55 13.67 -1.16
C SER A 16 20.42 14.25 0.26
N ASP A 17 21.53 14.53 0.94
CA ASP A 17 21.49 15.15 2.27
C ASP A 17 20.92 16.56 2.16
N ALA A 18 20.24 17.02 3.21
CA ALA A 18 19.52 18.29 3.19
C ALA A 18 20.39 19.51 2.81
N GLU A 19 21.68 19.48 3.16
CA GLU A 19 22.65 20.53 2.84
C GLU A 19 23.20 20.47 1.40
N ASN A 20 23.06 19.32 0.73
CA ASN A 20 23.67 19.04 -0.56
C ASN A 20 22.64 18.94 -1.70
N VAL A 21 21.40 18.61 -1.38
CA VAL A 21 20.35 18.35 -2.37
C VAL A 21 19.97 19.64 -3.09
N ILE A 22 20.08 19.61 -4.42
CA ILE A 22 19.69 20.71 -5.30
C ILE A 22 18.52 20.24 -6.16
N GLY A 23 17.36 20.87 -5.98
CA GLY A 23 16.16 20.63 -6.77
C GLY A 23 15.75 21.88 -7.56
N ASN A 24 14.94 21.68 -8.59
CA ASN A 24 14.36 22.75 -9.42
C ASN A 24 12.85 22.94 -9.17
N GLY A 25 12.31 22.35 -8.09
CA GLY A 25 10.90 22.43 -7.74
C GLY A 25 10.53 23.68 -6.92
N ALA A 26 9.24 23.80 -6.59
CA ALA A 26 8.65 24.91 -5.83
C ALA A 26 9.19 25.04 -4.39
N PHE A 27 9.75 23.97 -3.84
CA PHE A 27 10.35 23.94 -2.51
C PHE A 27 11.76 23.36 -2.55
N ALA A 28 12.62 23.84 -1.66
CA ALA A 28 13.94 23.32 -1.39
C ALA A 28 13.96 22.63 -0.01
N MET A 29 14.75 21.56 0.13
CA MET A 29 14.91 20.89 1.41
C MET A 29 15.62 21.81 2.39
N LYS A 30 15.05 21.99 3.57
CA LYS A 30 15.65 22.75 4.66
C LYS A 30 16.22 21.83 5.74
N ALA A 31 15.51 20.76 6.06
CA ALA A 31 15.98 19.77 7.02
C ALA A 31 15.40 18.39 6.71
N TRP A 32 16.19 17.36 6.99
CA TRP A 32 15.72 15.99 7.07
C TRP A 32 16.23 15.40 8.38
N LYS A 33 15.31 15.28 9.35
CA LYS A 33 15.58 14.64 10.63
C LYS A 33 14.97 13.25 10.61
N PHE A 34 15.84 12.24 10.62
CA PHE A 34 15.43 10.84 10.53
C PHE A 34 14.43 10.48 11.63
N ASN A 35 13.33 9.80 11.26
CA ASN A 35 12.19 9.44 12.11
C ASN A 35 11.47 10.62 12.82
N ASP A 36 11.75 11.86 12.45
CA ASP A 36 11.12 13.06 13.02
C ASP A 36 10.34 13.83 11.94
N HIS A 37 11.02 14.47 10.99
CA HIS A 37 10.34 15.16 9.88
C HIS A 37 11.28 15.48 8.71
N ILE A 38 10.66 15.76 7.56
CA ILE A 38 11.27 16.50 6.46
C ILE A 38 10.66 17.90 6.46
N GLU A 39 11.50 18.94 6.49
CA GLU A 39 11.09 20.33 6.35
C GLU A 39 11.57 20.86 4.99
N VAL A 40 10.65 21.46 4.24
CA VAL A 40 10.95 22.15 2.98
C VAL A 40 10.49 23.60 3.06
N VAL A 41 11.21 24.50 2.38
CA VAL A 41 10.88 25.93 2.30
C VAL A 41 10.72 26.35 0.85
N LYS A 42 9.93 27.40 0.63
CA LYS A 42 9.71 27.96 -0.71
C LYS A 42 11.05 28.22 -1.41
N ASN A 43 11.19 27.72 -2.63
CA ASN A 43 12.38 27.93 -3.45
C ASN A 43 12.23 29.25 -4.25
N PRO A 44 13.03 30.29 -3.97
CA PRO A 44 12.94 31.56 -4.70
C PRO A 44 13.41 31.44 -6.17
N HIS A 45 14.15 30.37 -6.51
CA HIS A 45 14.65 30.13 -7.87
C HIS A 45 13.70 29.27 -8.72
N TYR A 46 12.57 28.82 -8.17
CA TYR A 46 11.55 28.13 -8.94
C TYR A 46 10.95 29.07 -9.99
N TRP A 47 10.79 28.60 -11.23
CA TRP A 47 10.34 29.43 -12.35
C TRP A 47 8.99 30.12 -12.09
N ASP A 48 8.11 29.49 -11.29
CA ASP A 48 6.80 30.02 -10.91
C ASP A 48 6.70 30.39 -9.41
N ALA A 49 7.81 30.81 -8.80
CA ALA A 49 7.86 31.13 -7.37
C ALA A 49 6.84 32.22 -6.95
N ALA A 50 6.44 33.13 -7.84
CA ALA A 50 5.45 34.17 -7.53
C ALA A 50 4.06 33.61 -7.19
N ASN A 51 3.71 32.43 -7.73
CA ASN A 51 2.43 31.77 -7.49
C ASN A 51 2.43 30.82 -6.29
N VAL A 52 3.61 30.42 -5.78
CA VAL A 52 3.73 29.60 -4.58
C VAL A 52 3.37 30.44 -3.33
N LYS A 53 2.24 30.13 -2.69
CA LYS A 53 1.74 30.87 -1.51
C LYS A 53 2.23 30.34 -0.17
N LEU A 54 2.57 29.05 -0.09
CA LEU A 54 3.10 28.45 1.13
C LEU A 54 4.57 28.87 1.34
N ASN A 55 4.91 29.21 2.57
CA ASN A 55 6.30 29.50 2.95
C ASN A 55 7.14 28.23 3.12
N GLY A 56 6.51 27.12 3.47
CA GLY A 56 7.17 25.83 3.68
C GLY A 56 6.17 24.74 4.08
N ILE A 57 6.65 23.51 4.15
CA ILE A 57 5.88 22.31 4.51
C ILE A 57 6.73 21.45 5.44
N LYS A 58 6.08 20.86 6.46
CA LYS A 58 6.68 19.81 7.29
C LYS A 58 5.95 18.49 7.03
N PHE A 59 6.71 17.47 6.68
CA PHE A 59 6.21 16.11 6.46
C PHE A 59 6.62 15.25 7.66
N PHE A 60 5.63 14.70 8.37
CA PHE A 60 5.85 13.85 9.53
C PHE A 60 5.68 12.37 9.14
N PRO A 61 6.59 11.47 9.54
CA PRO A 61 6.52 10.04 9.22
C PRO A 61 5.60 9.30 10.20
N ILE A 62 4.33 9.72 10.33
CA ILE A 62 3.36 9.08 11.23
C ILE A 62 2.79 7.83 10.54
N GLU A 63 3.30 6.65 10.92
CA GLU A 63 2.88 5.39 10.28
C GLU A 63 1.46 4.94 10.66
N ASN A 64 1.03 5.21 11.89
CA ASN A 64 -0.26 4.77 12.40
C ASN A 64 -1.35 5.80 12.06
N SER A 65 -2.29 5.42 11.19
CA SER A 65 -3.37 6.29 10.69
C SER A 65 -4.35 6.76 11.79
N TYR A 66 -4.53 6.00 12.88
CA TYR A 66 -5.32 6.48 14.02
C TYR A 66 -4.60 7.60 14.78
N SER A 67 -3.28 7.47 14.98
CA SER A 67 -2.47 8.54 15.57
C SER A 67 -2.45 9.78 14.68
N GLU A 68 -2.33 9.61 13.37
CA GLU A 68 -2.40 10.70 12.40
C GLU A 68 -3.75 11.42 12.45
N SER A 69 -4.87 10.67 12.45
CA SER A 69 -6.22 11.23 12.52
C SER A 69 -6.44 12.03 13.80
N ARG A 70 -5.96 11.53 14.95
CA ARG A 70 -6.03 12.27 16.23
C ARG A 70 -5.19 13.54 16.21
N ALA A 71 -3.97 13.49 15.64
CA ALA A 71 -3.11 14.66 15.53
C ALA A 71 -3.75 15.75 14.64
N PHE A 72 -4.39 15.35 13.54
CA PHE A 72 -5.15 16.27 12.69
C PHE A 72 -6.33 16.92 13.44
N LEU A 73 -7.17 16.13 14.11
CA LEU A 73 -8.30 16.66 14.88
C LEU A 73 -7.87 17.54 16.06
N ALA A 74 -6.67 17.32 16.60
CA ALA A 74 -6.05 18.16 17.62
C ALA A 74 -5.40 19.45 17.06
N GLY A 75 -5.48 19.70 15.75
CA GLY A 75 -4.90 20.87 15.09
C GLY A 75 -3.38 20.82 14.92
N GLN A 76 -2.75 19.66 15.10
CA GLN A 76 -1.30 19.48 14.94
C GLN A 76 -0.90 19.24 13.48
N LEU A 77 -1.85 18.79 12.64
CA LEU A 77 -1.66 18.55 11.21
C LEU A 77 -2.66 19.37 10.40
N HIS A 78 -2.22 19.87 9.24
CA HIS A 78 -3.08 20.55 8.27
C HIS A 78 -3.72 19.58 7.25
N SER A 79 -3.15 18.38 7.11
CA SER A 79 -3.62 17.33 6.21
C SER A 79 -3.16 15.98 6.74
N THR A 80 -3.97 14.95 6.51
CA THR A 80 -3.61 13.54 6.74
C THR A 80 -3.24 12.86 5.43
N TYR A 81 -2.44 11.79 5.49
CA TYR A 81 -2.20 10.91 4.36
C TYR A 81 -3.43 10.04 4.06
N LYS A 82 -4.07 9.47 5.09
CA LYS A 82 -5.31 8.68 4.97
C LYS A 82 -6.08 8.64 6.28
N ILE A 83 -7.36 8.29 6.20
CA ILE A 83 -8.21 8.04 7.37
C ILE A 83 -8.38 6.51 7.51
N PRO A 84 -8.32 5.93 8.73
CA PRO A 84 -8.72 4.55 8.96
C PRO A 84 -10.14 4.29 8.44
N PRO A 85 -10.39 3.18 7.71
CA PRO A 85 -11.70 2.93 7.10
C PRO A 85 -12.87 2.99 8.09
N ASP A 86 -12.70 2.41 9.27
CA ASP A 86 -13.68 2.38 10.37
C ASP A 86 -14.00 3.76 10.98
N LEU A 87 -13.13 4.76 10.78
CA LEU A 87 -13.40 6.14 11.20
C LEU A 87 -14.16 6.94 10.14
N VAL A 88 -14.29 6.46 8.89
CA VAL A 88 -14.92 7.21 7.80
C VAL A 88 -16.36 7.58 8.13
N GLY A 89 -17.14 6.65 8.68
CA GLY A 89 -18.52 6.90 9.09
C GLY A 89 -18.65 7.99 10.16
N ASP A 90 -17.76 7.97 11.17
CA ASP A 90 -17.75 8.95 12.25
C ASP A 90 -17.33 10.34 11.76
N ILE A 91 -16.24 10.42 10.97
CA ILE A 91 -15.77 11.67 10.37
C ILE A 91 -16.84 12.26 9.44
N LYS A 92 -17.50 11.43 8.63
CA LYS A 92 -18.60 11.88 7.76
C LYS A 92 -19.76 12.49 8.55
N LYS A 93 -20.05 11.96 9.74
CA LYS A 93 -21.15 12.43 10.59
C LYS A 93 -20.78 13.68 11.38
N ASN A 94 -19.60 13.70 12.00
CA ASN A 94 -19.22 14.71 13.00
C ASN A 94 -18.31 15.81 12.44
N TYR A 95 -17.55 15.51 11.38
CA TYR A 95 -16.55 16.41 10.79
C TYR A 95 -16.61 16.42 9.23
N PRO A 96 -17.79 16.53 8.61
CA PRO A 96 -17.95 16.41 7.16
C PRO A 96 -17.11 17.42 6.36
N GLN A 97 -16.83 18.59 6.92
CA GLN A 97 -16.00 19.63 6.30
C GLN A 97 -14.53 19.24 6.13
N PHE A 98 -14.04 18.24 6.87
CA PHE A 98 -12.67 17.75 6.77
C PHE A 98 -12.57 16.48 5.93
N LEU A 99 -13.70 15.85 5.58
CA LEU A 99 -13.70 14.64 4.79
C LEU A 99 -13.59 14.95 3.30
N ARG A 100 -12.54 14.43 2.67
CA ARG A 100 -12.42 14.41 1.21
C ARG A 100 -12.34 12.95 0.74
N GLN A 101 -13.37 12.51 0.01
CA GLN A 101 -13.44 11.18 -0.57
C GLN A 101 -13.65 11.29 -2.09
N GLU A 102 -12.64 10.90 -2.85
CA GLU A 102 -12.63 11.01 -4.30
C GLU A 102 -12.15 9.68 -4.92
N PRO A 103 -12.53 9.38 -6.18
CA PRO A 103 -11.95 8.26 -6.91
C PRO A 103 -10.42 8.38 -6.96
N TYR A 104 -9.74 7.35 -6.45
CA TYR A 104 -8.30 7.22 -6.55
C TYR A 104 -7.97 6.19 -7.63
N VAL A 105 -7.15 6.57 -8.61
CA VAL A 105 -6.62 5.62 -9.59
C VAL A 105 -5.49 4.85 -8.93
N GLY A 106 -5.87 3.79 -8.21
CA GLY A 106 -4.94 2.82 -7.70
C GLY A 106 -5.65 1.54 -7.31
N ASN A 107 -4.88 0.48 -7.12
CA ASN A 107 -5.41 -0.82 -6.78
C ASN A 107 -4.56 -1.50 -5.72
N ASN A 108 -5.22 -2.15 -4.76
CA ASN A 108 -4.58 -3.03 -3.80
C ASN A 108 -4.74 -4.47 -4.28
N PHE A 109 -3.62 -5.18 -4.41
CA PHE A 109 -3.60 -6.53 -4.97
C PHE A 109 -2.60 -7.43 -4.26
N ILE A 110 -2.78 -8.72 -4.46
CA ILE A 110 -1.87 -9.75 -3.95
C ILE A 110 -0.83 -10.06 -5.01
N ARG A 111 0.44 -9.97 -4.63
CA ARG A 111 1.59 -10.41 -5.41
C ARG A 111 1.98 -11.81 -4.97
N PHE A 112 2.02 -12.74 -5.93
CA PHE A 112 2.60 -14.06 -5.74
C PHE A 112 4.02 -14.08 -6.29
N ASN A 113 4.97 -14.58 -5.50
CA ASN A 113 6.30 -14.90 -6.01
C ASN A 113 6.24 -16.25 -6.74
N VAL A 114 6.16 -16.20 -8.07
CA VAL A 114 6.01 -17.38 -8.93
C VAL A 114 7.27 -18.28 -8.99
N THR A 115 8.37 -17.86 -8.36
CA THR A 115 9.57 -18.70 -8.23
C THR A 115 9.53 -19.62 -7.00
N ARG A 116 8.56 -19.43 -6.10
CA ARG A 116 8.39 -20.28 -4.90
C ARG A 116 7.64 -21.57 -5.24
N PRO A 117 8.06 -22.73 -4.70
CA PRO A 117 7.30 -23.98 -4.81
C PRO A 117 5.84 -23.81 -4.38
N GLY A 118 4.91 -24.43 -5.11
CA GLY A 118 3.47 -24.28 -4.91
C GLY A 118 2.92 -23.05 -5.63
N LEU A 119 3.51 -21.86 -5.42
CA LEU A 119 3.08 -20.62 -6.08
C LEU A 119 3.53 -20.51 -7.55
N ASN A 120 4.48 -21.33 -7.99
CA ASN A 120 4.83 -21.50 -9.40
C ASN A 120 3.68 -22.17 -10.21
N ASN A 121 2.81 -22.95 -9.56
CA ASN A 121 1.63 -23.54 -10.19
C ASN A 121 0.50 -22.51 -10.33
N GLN A 122 0.03 -22.29 -11.57
CA GLN A 122 -1.06 -21.35 -11.86
C GLN A 122 -2.37 -21.70 -11.14
N LYS A 123 -2.70 -23.00 -11.02
CA LYS A 123 -3.94 -23.44 -10.37
C LYS A 123 -3.98 -23.06 -8.89
N VAL A 124 -2.83 -23.15 -8.20
CA VAL A 124 -2.71 -22.68 -6.80
C VAL A 124 -2.99 -21.19 -6.71
N ARG A 125 -2.39 -20.36 -7.57
CA ARG A 125 -2.63 -18.90 -7.58
C ARG A 125 -4.08 -18.55 -7.90
N GLN A 126 -4.69 -19.27 -8.84
CA GLN A 126 -6.11 -19.10 -9.17
C GLN A 126 -6.99 -19.48 -7.97
N ALA A 127 -6.73 -20.61 -7.32
CA ALA A 127 -7.47 -21.03 -6.13
C ALA A 127 -7.41 -19.98 -5.01
N LEU A 128 -6.21 -19.45 -4.72
CA LEU A 128 -6.04 -18.39 -3.73
C LEU A 128 -6.81 -17.11 -4.11
N SER A 129 -6.93 -16.78 -5.39
CA SER A 129 -7.72 -15.63 -5.85
C SER A 129 -9.23 -15.85 -5.74
N TYR A 130 -9.72 -17.04 -6.11
CA TYR A 130 -11.14 -17.42 -6.03
C TYR A 130 -11.64 -17.55 -4.59
N ALA A 131 -10.76 -17.89 -3.65
CA ALA A 131 -11.11 -17.98 -2.23
C ALA A 131 -11.34 -16.61 -1.56
N ILE A 132 -10.97 -15.49 -2.20
CA ILE A 132 -11.07 -14.15 -1.59
C ILE A 132 -12.41 -13.51 -1.93
N ASN A 133 -13.26 -13.34 -0.92
CA ASN A 133 -14.49 -12.57 -1.01
C ASN A 133 -14.19 -11.06 -0.92
N ARG A 134 -13.86 -10.47 -2.06
CA ARG A 134 -13.50 -9.04 -2.18
C ARG A 134 -14.64 -8.11 -1.79
N LYS A 135 -15.89 -8.51 -2.06
CA LYS A 135 -17.09 -7.75 -1.70
C LYS A 135 -17.21 -7.64 -0.19
N GLU A 136 -17.14 -8.77 0.51
CA GLU A 136 -17.19 -8.80 1.97
C GLU A 136 -16.06 -7.99 2.60
N ILE A 137 -14.83 -8.08 2.10
CA ILE A 137 -13.72 -7.26 2.61
C ILE A 137 -14.01 -5.76 2.43
N CYS A 138 -14.52 -5.34 1.27
CA CYS A 138 -14.83 -3.92 1.03
C CYS A 138 -15.99 -3.42 1.88
N ASP A 139 -17.04 -4.23 2.03
CA ASP A 139 -18.26 -3.84 2.75
C ASP A 139 -18.08 -3.83 4.27
N THR A 140 -17.18 -4.65 4.82
CA THR A 140 -17.06 -4.88 6.26
C THR A 140 -15.76 -4.36 6.88
N ILE A 141 -14.69 -4.18 6.09
CA ILE A 141 -13.36 -3.84 6.61
C ILE A 141 -12.81 -2.56 5.97
N LEU A 142 -12.97 -2.42 4.65
CA LEU A 142 -12.35 -1.33 3.88
C LEU A 142 -13.38 -0.26 3.49
N GLU A 143 -14.24 0.18 4.42
CA GLU A 143 -15.24 1.22 4.14
C GLU A 143 -14.70 2.34 3.24
N GLY A 144 -15.35 2.55 2.09
CA GLY A 144 -14.92 3.53 1.07
C GLY A 144 -14.12 2.97 -0.11
N PHE A 145 -13.74 1.68 -0.09
CA PHE A 145 -13.14 0.96 -1.20
C PHE A 145 -14.18 0.23 -2.06
N LYS A 146 -13.79 -0.17 -3.28
CA LYS A 146 -14.60 -1.00 -4.18
C LYS A 146 -13.89 -2.32 -4.47
N PRO A 147 -14.64 -3.44 -4.63
CA PRO A 147 -14.05 -4.72 -5.03
C PRO A 147 -13.34 -4.60 -6.38
N ALA A 148 -12.12 -5.12 -6.47
CA ALA A 148 -11.32 -5.11 -7.69
C ALA A 148 -11.24 -6.49 -8.34
N GLY A 149 -11.80 -6.61 -9.54
CA GLY A 149 -11.74 -7.79 -10.42
C GLY A 149 -10.57 -7.77 -11.40
N THR A 150 -9.86 -6.64 -11.52
CA THR A 150 -8.73 -6.41 -12.43
C THR A 150 -7.60 -5.66 -11.75
N VAL A 151 -6.40 -5.70 -12.34
CA VAL A 151 -5.24 -4.95 -11.83
C VAL A 151 -5.39 -3.46 -12.10
N THR A 152 -5.80 -3.09 -13.32
CA THR A 152 -6.02 -1.70 -13.71
C THR A 152 -7.44 -1.28 -13.31
N PRO A 153 -7.61 -0.19 -12.54
CA PRO A 153 -8.94 0.37 -12.25
C PRO A 153 -9.53 1.04 -13.49
N GLU A 154 -10.82 1.36 -13.45
CA GLU A 154 -11.44 2.22 -14.46
C GLU A 154 -10.74 3.59 -14.53
N MET A 155 -10.40 4.04 -15.74
CA MET A 155 -9.75 5.34 -15.96
C MET A 155 -10.23 5.93 -17.28
N GLY A 156 -10.89 7.10 -17.23
CA GLY A 156 -11.48 7.69 -18.42
C GLY A 156 -12.40 6.70 -19.14
N ASP A 157 -12.12 6.47 -20.42
CA ASP A 157 -12.86 5.55 -21.30
C ASP A 157 -12.47 4.08 -21.09
N TYR A 158 -11.42 3.78 -20.33
CA TYR A 158 -11.03 2.40 -20.03
C TYR A 158 -11.97 1.79 -18.98
N LYS A 159 -12.77 0.80 -19.42
CA LYS A 159 -13.71 0.03 -18.61
C LYS A 159 -13.33 -1.46 -18.62
N PRO A 160 -12.51 -1.93 -17.67
CA PRO A 160 -12.06 -3.32 -17.66
C PRO A 160 -13.19 -4.26 -17.24
N GLU A 161 -13.30 -5.38 -17.95
CA GLU A 161 -14.16 -6.50 -17.53
C GLU A 161 -13.64 -7.07 -16.21
N GLN A 162 -14.54 -7.25 -15.23
CA GLN A 162 -14.18 -7.75 -13.91
C GLN A 162 -14.02 -9.29 -13.96
N ILE A 163 -12.77 -9.78 -13.86
CA ILE A 163 -12.45 -11.21 -14.06
C ILE A 163 -12.37 -11.96 -12.72
N ALA A 164 -11.83 -11.33 -11.68
CA ALA A 164 -11.65 -11.99 -10.39
C ALA A 164 -12.99 -12.06 -9.63
N VAL A 165 -13.49 -13.27 -9.44
CA VAL A 165 -14.74 -13.56 -8.72
C VAL A 165 -14.46 -14.45 -7.51
N TYR A 166 -15.33 -14.37 -6.51
CA TYR A 166 -15.32 -15.27 -5.36
C TYR A 166 -16.06 -16.56 -5.71
N ASP A 167 -15.39 -17.70 -5.55
CA ASP A 167 -15.97 -19.03 -5.76
C ASP A 167 -15.18 -20.06 -4.94
N LEU A 168 -15.68 -20.37 -3.75
CA LEU A 168 -15.00 -21.26 -2.81
C LEU A 168 -14.93 -22.71 -3.33
N ALA A 169 -15.97 -23.18 -4.03
CA ALA A 169 -16.01 -24.53 -4.58
C ALA A 169 -14.96 -24.71 -5.67
N LYS A 170 -14.86 -23.74 -6.58
CA LYS A 170 -13.84 -23.71 -7.63
C LYS A 170 -12.44 -23.57 -7.05
N ALA A 171 -12.25 -22.80 -5.99
CA ALA A 171 -10.97 -22.70 -5.31
C ALA A 171 -10.49 -24.08 -4.78
N LYS A 172 -11.37 -24.83 -4.12
CA LYS A 172 -11.06 -26.19 -3.62
C LYS A 172 -10.78 -27.16 -4.77
N ALA A 173 -11.57 -27.13 -5.84
CA ALA A 173 -11.35 -27.96 -7.03
C ALA A 173 -9.97 -27.70 -7.67
N LEU A 174 -9.60 -26.43 -7.85
CA LEU A 174 -8.30 -26.04 -8.40
C LEU A 174 -7.11 -26.49 -7.54
N LEU A 175 -7.25 -26.47 -6.20
CA LEU A 175 -6.22 -27.01 -5.31
C LEU A 175 -6.08 -28.53 -5.44
N ALA A 176 -7.20 -29.26 -5.48
CA ALA A 176 -7.17 -30.71 -5.68
C ALA A 176 -6.53 -31.07 -7.04
N GLU A 177 -6.90 -30.38 -8.11
CA GLU A 177 -6.29 -30.53 -9.44
C GLU A 177 -4.80 -30.16 -9.48
N ALA A 178 -4.34 -29.31 -8.56
CA ALA A 178 -2.93 -28.95 -8.41
C ALA A 178 -2.14 -29.98 -7.60
N GLY A 179 -2.79 -31.04 -7.09
CA GLY A 179 -2.17 -32.05 -6.24
C GLY A 179 -2.22 -31.73 -4.74
N PHE A 180 -2.97 -30.71 -4.33
CA PHE A 180 -3.05 -30.23 -2.95
C PHE A 180 -4.50 -30.20 -2.42
N PRO A 181 -5.23 -31.33 -2.43
CA PRO A 181 -6.61 -31.36 -1.95
C PRO A 181 -6.70 -30.82 -0.51
N ASP A 182 -7.63 -29.90 -0.27
CA ASP A 182 -7.78 -29.18 1.01
C ASP A 182 -6.47 -28.55 1.54
N GLY A 183 -5.60 -28.10 0.62
CA GLY A 183 -4.31 -27.50 0.95
C GLY A 183 -3.28 -28.49 1.53
N LYS A 184 -3.58 -29.80 1.55
CA LYS A 184 -2.67 -30.83 2.03
C LYS A 184 -1.38 -30.82 1.22
N ASP A 185 -0.24 -30.95 1.90
CA ASP A 185 1.12 -30.95 1.33
C ASP A 185 1.51 -29.67 0.58
N LEU A 186 0.65 -28.63 0.58
CA LEU A 186 1.00 -27.32 0.05
C LEU A 186 2.04 -26.66 0.96
N PRO A 187 3.12 -26.07 0.42
CA PRO A 187 4.10 -25.37 1.23
C PRO A 187 3.46 -24.26 2.07
N LYS A 188 3.96 -24.07 3.30
CA LYS A 188 3.54 -22.92 4.12
C LYS A 188 4.06 -21.63 3.50
N PHE A 189 3.20 -20.62 3.45
CA PHE A 189 3.55 -19.29 2.94
C PHE A 189 3.47 -18.24 4.03
N SER A 190 4.23 -17.17 3.88
CA SER A 190 3.99 -15.92 4.60
C SER A 190 3.28 -14.92 3.71
N LEU A 191 2.35 -14.16 4.30
CA LEU A 191 1.72 -12.98 3.73
C LEU A 191 2.47 -11.75 4.25
N LEU A 192 3.36 -11.21 3.43
CA LEU A 192 4.15 -10.03 3.73
C LEU A 192 3.28 -8.77 3.60
N ILE A 193 3.26 -7.96 4.65
CA ILE A 193 2.57 -6.68 4.71
C ILE A 193 3.45 -5.60 5.33
N SER A 194 3.16 -4.33 5.05
CA SER A 194 3.79 -3.19 5.73
C SER A 194 3.06 -2.82 7.03
N SER A 195 3.82 -2.42 8.06
CA SER A 195 3.31 -1.99 9.38
C SER A 195 2.47 -0.72 9.36
N GLY A 196 2.62 0.12 8.33
CA GLY A 196 2.04 1.46 8.23
C GLY A 196 0.54 1.50 7.89
N GLY A 197 -0.30 0.85 8.71
CA GLY A 197 -1.75 1.10 8.86
C GLY A 197 -2.64 1.12 7.60
N GLY A 198 -2.13 0.73 6.43
CA GLY A 198 -2.79 0.90 5.13
C GLY A 198 -3.30 -0.38 4.51
N GLN A 199 -2.90 -1.51 5.07
CA GLN A 199 -3.33 -2.82 4.61
C GLN A 199 -4.27 -3.38 5.66
N ALA A 200 -5.53 -2.94 5.62
CA ALA A 200 -6.61 -3.60 6.34
C ALA A 200 -7.09 -4.82 5.54
N GLY A 201 -7.53 -5.88 6.23
CA GLY A 201 -7.94 -7.14 5.61
C GLY A 201 -6.92 -8.30 5.48
N PRO A 202 -5.60 -8.22 5.83
CA PRO A 202 -4.71 -9.38 5.80
C PRO A 202 -5.22 -10.56 6.64
N GLU A 203 -5.78 -10.27 7.82
CA GLU A 203 -6.37 -11.26 8.72
C GLU A 203 -7.65 -11.89 8.11
N ALA A 204 -8.44 -11.11 7.37
CA ALA A 204 -9.60 -11.64 6.63
C ALA A 204 -9.17 -12.54 5.47
N ILE A 205 -8.16 -12.12 4.69
CA ILE A 205 -7.57 -12.95 3.63
C ILE A 205 -7.00 -14.26 4.21
N GLN A 206 -6.29 -14.19 5.33
CA GLN A 206 -5.79 -15.37 6.05
C GLN A 206 -6.94 -16.30 6.47
N SER A 207 -8.05 -15.74 6.99
CA SER A 207 -9.25 -16.51 7.36
C SER A 207 -9.89 -17.19 6.14
N MET A 208 -10.08 -16.45 5.04
CA MET A 208 -10.67 -16.96 3.80
C MET A 208 -9.83 -18.08 3.18
N TRP A 209 -8.50 -17.97 3.20
CA TRP A 209 -7.63 -19.06 2.73
C TRP A 209 -7.65 -20.30 3.62
N LYS A 210 -7.92 -20.13 4.93
CA LYS A 210 -8.09 -21.27 5.84
C LYS A 210 -9.31 -22.12 5.46
N GLU A 211 -10.36 -21.55 4.86
CA GLU A 211 -11.55 -22.28 4.41
C GLU A 211 -11.29 -23.27 3.26
N ILE A 212 -10.19 -23.05 2.51
CA ILE A 212 -9.68 -23.97 1.49
C ILE A 212 -8.47 -24.78 2.00
N GLY A 213 -8.21 -24.76 3.31
CA GLY A 213 -7.14 -25.50 3.97
C GLY A 213 -5.75 -24.88 3.87
N VAL A 214 -5.61 -23.71 3.23
CA VAL A 214 -4.33 -23.02 3.09
C VAL A 214 -4.04 -22.16 4.33
N LYS A 215 -2.92 -22.46 4.99
CA LYS A 215 -2.45 -21.69 6.16
C LYS A 215 -1.34 -20.75 5.74
N VAL A 216 -1.47 -19.47 6.10
CA VAL A 216 -0.43 -18.46 5.88
C VAL A 216 -0.11 -17.73 7.18
N ASP A 217 1.15 -17.36 7.38
CA ASP A 217 1.57 -16.52 8.50
C ASP A 217 1.71 -15.06 8.06
N ILE A 218 1.16 -14.11 8.80
CA ILE A 218 1.30 -12.69 8.47
C ILE A 218 2.67 -12.20 8.93
N ARG A 219 3.51 -11.75 7.99
CA ARG A 219 4.85 -11.17 8.25
C ARG A 219 4.74 -9.65 8.09
N LYS A 220 4.80 -8.90 9.19
CA LYS A 220 4.75 -7.42 9.20
C LYS A 220 6.17 -6.84 9.20
N MET A 221 6.43 -5.79 8.41
CA MET A 221 7.71 -5.09 8.30
C MET A 221 7.52 -3.58 8.18
N ASP A 222 8.50 -2.77 8.61
CA ASP A 222 8.55 -1.34 8.29
C ASP A 222 8.59 -1.13 6.77
N PHE A 223 8.17 0.05 6.29
CA PHE A 223 8.01 0.31 4.86
C PHE A 223 9.31 0.12 4.05
N ALA A 224 10.46 0.53 4.60
CA ALA A 224 11.74 0.40 3.90
C ALA A 224 12.14 -1.08 3.76
N SER A 225 12.03 -1.86 4.83
CA SER A 225 12.28 -3.31 4.82
C SER A 225 11.31 -4.06 3.92
N TYR A 226 10.01 -3.70 3.97
CA TYR A 226 8.97 -4.28 3.11
C TYR A 226 9.30 -4.07 1.62
N ASN A 227 9.63 -2.84 1.21
CA ASN A 227 9.99 -2.54 -0.19
C ASN A 227 11.25 -3.28 -0.61
N SER A 228 12.25 -3.35 0.27
CA SER A 228 13.49 -4.07 0.02
C SER A 228 13.25 -5.59 -0.15
N ALA A 229 12.40 -6.18 0.68
CA ALA A 229 12.00 -7.58 0.58
C ALA A 229 11.26 -7.85 -0.75
N GLN A 230 10.36 -6.96 -1.18
CA GLN A 230 9.71 -7.08 -2.48
C GLN A 230 10.68 -6.99 -3.66
N GLN A 231 11.60 -6.03 -3.64
CA GLN A 231 12.60 -5.84 -4.70
C GLN A 231 13.53 -7.06 -4.84
N ARG A 232 13.88 -7.71 -3.72
CA ARG A 232 14.75 -8.89 -3.69
C ARG A 232 14.00 -10.23 -3.83
N LEU A 233 12.68 -10.20 -4.03
CA LEU A 233 11.83 -11.41 -4.03
C LEU A 233 11.93 -12.24 -2.73
N ASP A 234 12.26 -11.59 -1.59
CA ASP A 234 12.24 -12.19 -0.25
C ASP A 234 10.82 -12.23 0.34
N TYR A 235 9.89 -12.81 -0.42
CA TYR A 235 8.52 -13.06 0.01
C TYR A 235 7.94 -14.26 -0.75
N ALA A 236 6.91 -14.88 -0.18
CA ALA A 236 6.07 -15.84 -0.89
C ALA A 236 4.85 -15.12 -1.47
N ILE A 237 4.09 -14.46 -0.59
CA ILE A 237 2.93 -13.67 -0.95
C ILE A 237 3.09 -12.29 -0.32
N SER A 238 2.72 -11.22 -1.01
CA SER A 238 2.67 -9.88 -0.43
C SER A 238 1.42 -9.13 -0.87
N ILE A 239 0.88 -8.25 -0.02
CA ILE A 239 -0.13 -7.28 -0.45
C ILE A 239 0.60 -6.03 -0.91
N ALA A 240 0.26 -5.51 -2.07
CA ALA A 240 0.86 -4.32 -2.66
C ALA A 240 -0.20 -3.35 -3.18
N GLY A 241 0.18 -2.09 -3.34
CA GLY A 241 -0.58 -1.07 -4.06
C GLY A 241 0.17 -0.62 -5.32
N TRP A 242 -0.56 -0.24 -6.35
CA TRP A 242 -0.06 0.50 -7.51
C TRP A 242 -1.03 1.61 -7.87
#